data_AF-A0A249KAX8-F1
#
_entry.id   AF-A0A249KAX8-F1
#
_cell.length_a   1.000
_cell.length_b   1.000
_cell.length_c   1.000
_cell.angle_alpha   90.00
_cell.angle_beta   90.00
_cell.angle_gamma   90.00
#
_symmetry.space_group_name_H-M   'P 1'
#
loop_
_entity.id
_entity.type
_entity.pdbx_description
1 polymer ?
#
loop_
_entity_poly.entity_id
_entity_poly.type
_entity_poly.pdbx_seq_one_letter_code
_entity_poly.pdbx_strand_id
1 'polypeptide(L)'
;MILFTVFGSFWLELYLKTGVLRRIQRTFLSIFPVAILFLAWDAYAISQGHWYFDKSQILGIIGPFEIPFEEFLFFIVVPLAALMTIQAVRTVKKHWTVGDE
;
A
#
# COMPACT_ATOMS: atom_id res chain seq x y z
N MET A 1 7.60 -8.75 5.45
CA MET A 1 7.32 -8.21 4.11
C MET A 1 7.30 -6.67 4.09
N ILE A 2 6.47 -6.00 4.88
CA ILE A 2 6.28 -4.53 4.82
C ILE A 2 7.59 -3.74 4.92
N LEU A 3 8.45 -4.06 5.89
CA LEU A 3 9.77 -3.42 6.02
C LEU A 3 10.62 -3.58 4.76
N PHE A 4 10.66 -4.80 4.20
CA PHE A 4 11.37 -5.07 2.95
C PHE A 4 10.82 -4.21 1.80
N THR A 5 9.50 -4.08 1.68
CA THR A 5 8.86 -3.22 0.67
C THR A 5 9.21 -1.75 0.85
N VAL A 6 9.22 -1.25 2.10
CA VAL A 6 9.65 0.12 2.41
C VAL A 6 11.10 0.34 1.97
N PHE A 7 12.02 -0.52 2.42
CA PHE A 7 13.44 -0.40 2.05
C PHE A 7 13.68 -0.54 0.55
N GLY A 8 12.90 -1.38 -0.14
CA GLY A 8 13.02 -1.58 -1.59
C GLY A 8 12.54 -0.41 -2.44
N SER A 9 11.62 0.43 -1.93
CA SER A 9 10.94 1.46 -2.73
C SER A 9 11.11 2.89 -2.24
N PHE A 10 11.16 3.16 -0.92
CA PHE A 10 11.12 4.53 -0.38
C PHE A 10 12.40 5.32 -0.68
N TRP A 11 13.53 4.64 -0.89
CA TRP A 11 14.76 5.30 -1.32
C TRP A 11 14.63 5.95 -2.70
N LEU A 12 13.71 5.48 -3.57
CA LEU A 12 13.44 6.08 -4.88
C LEU A 12 12.88 7.49 -4.75
N GLU A 13 12.02 7.73 -3.74
CA GLU A 13 11.50 9.07 -3.45
C GLU A 13 12.63 10.02 -3.04
N LEU A 14 13.60 9.55 -2.25
CA LEU A 14 14.73 10.37 -1.80
C LEU A 14 15.75 10.63 -2.92
N TYR A 15 16.12 9.58 -3.66
CA TYR A 15 17.20 9.64 -4.66
C TYR A 15 16.72 10.21 -6.00
N LEU A 16 15.59 9.70 -6.53
CA LEU A 16 15.05 10.11 -7.82
C LEU A 16 14.01 11.23 -7.70
N LYS A 17 13.60 11.61 -6.48
CA LYS A 17 12.60 12.68 -6.27
C LYS A 17 11.30 12.41 -7.03
N THR A 18 10.76 11.19 -6.88
CA THR A 18 9.53 10.75 -7.57
C THR A 18 8.30 11.62 -7.26
N GLY A 19 8.30 12.33 -6.12
CA GLY A 19 7.27 13.31 -5.77
C GLY A 19 5.95 12.70 -5.33
N VAL A 20 5.93 11.40 -5.04
CA VAL A 20 4.74 10.66 -4.60
C VAL A 20 4.29 11.14 -3.22
N LEU A 21 5.24 11.31 -2.29
CA LEU A 21 4.93 11.79 -0.94
C LEU A 21 4.63 13.29 -0.93
N ARG A 22 5.19 14.04 -1.88
CA ARG A 22 4.88 15.46 -2.06
C ARG A 22 3.44 15.70 -2.51
N ARG A 23 2.83 14.73 -3.21
CA ARG A 23 1.45 14.79 -3.73
C ARG A 23 0.50 13.94 -2.89
N ILE A 24 0.59 14.07 -1.57
CA ILE A 24 -0.12 13.20 -0.61
C ILE A 24 -1.63 13.11 -0.87
N GLN A 25 -2.28 14.21 -1.28
CA GLN A 25 -3.72 14.21 -1.59
C GLN A 25 -4.06 13.29 -2.77
N ARG A 26 -3.27 13.32 -3.86
CA ARG A 26 -3.51 12.46 -5.02
C ARG A 26 -3.24 11.01 -4.68
N THR A 27 -2.11 10.76 -4.01
CA THR A 27 -1.73 9.43 -3.53
C THR A 27 -2.80 8.84 -2.61
N PHE A 28 -3.31 9.63 -1.67
CA PHE A 28 -4.40 9.24 -0.78
C PHE A 28 -5.67 8.91 -1.56
N LEU A 29 -6.11 9.78 -2.46
CA LEU A 29 -7.32 9.55 -3.26
C LEU A 29 -7.20 8.34 -4.19
N SER A 30 -5.99 7.97 -4.62
CA SER A 30 -5.76 6.75 -5.41
C SER A 30 -5.79 5.47 -4.58
N ILE A 31 -5.32 5.51 -3.33
CA ILE A 31 -5.20 4.33 -2.47
C ILE A 31 -6.45 4.12 -1.63
N PHE A 32 -6.99 5.18 -1.04
CA PHE A 32 -8.01 5.13 -0.01
C PHE A 32 -9.30 4.41 -0.45
N PRO A 33 -9.92 4.71 -1.61
CA PRO A 33 -11.15 4.03 -2.02
C PRO A 33 -10.97 2.53 -2.14
N VAL A 34 -9.83 2.10 -2.72
CA VAL A 34 -9.51 0.70 -2.94
C VAL A 34 -9.20 0.01 -1.61
N ALA A 35 -8.39 0.64 -0.75
CA ALA A 35 -8.07 0.13 0.58
C ALA A 35 -9.34 -0.09 1.43
N ILE A 36 -10.30 0.83 1.39
CA ILE A 36 -11.57 0.68 2.11
C ILE A 36 -12.38 -0.51 1.59
N LEU A 37 -12.47 -0.69 0.26
CA LEU A 37 -13.20 -1.82 -0.32
C LEU A 37 -12.60 -3.16 0.12
N PHE A 38 -11.28 -3.30 0.09
CA PHE A 38 -10.62 -4.53 0.49
C PHE A 38 -10.67 -4.77 2.01
N LEU A 39 -10.48 -3.73 2.84
CA LEU A 39 -10.65 -3.86 4.28
C LEU A 39 -12.09 -4.23 4.68
N ALA A 40 -13.09 -3.71 3.97
CA ALA A 40 -14.48 -4.10 4.18
C ALA A 40 -14.72 -5.57 3.79
N TRP A 41 -14.07 -6.03 2.72
CA TRP A 41 -14.11 -7.44 2.32
C TRP A 41 -13.44 -8.35 3.34
N ASP A 42 -12.28 -7.97 3.87
CA ASP A 42 -11.59 -8.71 4.92
C ASP A 42 -12.45 -8.80 6.18
N ALA A 43 -12.99 -7.66 6.63
CA ALA A 43 -13.92 -7.61 7.77
C ALA A 43 -15.12 -8.55 7.56
N TYR A 44 -15.67 -8.57 6.35
CA TYR A 44 -16.75 -9.49 6.01
C TYR A 44 -16.31 -10.95 6.08
N ALA A 45 -15.19 -11.32 5.44
CA ALA A 45 -14.69 -12.69 5.42
C ALA A 45 -14.36 -13.22 6.82
N ILE A 46 -13.80 -12.39 7.68
CA ILE A 46 -13.53 -12.71 9.10
C ILE A 46 -14.84 -12.92 9.85
N SER A 47 -15.81 -12.01 9.67
CA SER A 47 -17.12 -12.10 10.35
C SER A 47 -17.90 -13.37 9.98
N GLN A 48 -17.69 -13.90 8.76
CA GLN A 48 -18.32 -15.14 8.30
C GLN A 48 -17.49 -16.39 8.65
N GLY A 49 -16.32 -16.23 9.27
CA GLY A 49 -15.40 -17.34 9.56
C GLY A 49 -14.77 -17.96 8.31
N HIS A 50 -14.85 -17.31 7.15
CA HIS A 50 -14.20 -17.75 5.92
C HIS A 50 -12.69 -17.50 5.95
N TRP A 51 -12.26 -16.51 6.73
CA TRP A 51 -10.87 -16.09 6.84
C TRP A 51 -10.47 -15.87 8.29
N TYR A 52 -9.21 -16.15 8.61
CA TYR A 52 -8.64 -15.96 9.95
C TYR A 52 -7.13 -15.72 9.84
N PHE A 53 -6.60 -14.93 10.77
CA PHE A 53 -5.17 -14.66 10.87
C PHE A 53 -4.53 -15.55 11.95
N ASP A 54 -3.41 -16.19 11.60
CA ASP A 54 -2.64 -16.97 12.56
C ASP A 54 -1.96 -16.04 13.57
N LYS A 55 -2.34 -16.18 14.84
CA LYS A 55 -1.83 -15.38 15.96
C LYS A 55 -0.32 -15.52 16.16
N SER A 56 0.30 -16.60 15.68
CA SER A 56 1.74 -16.81 15.75
C SER A 56 2.52 -16.03 14.67
N GLN A 57 1.83 -15.54 13.64
CA GLN A 57 2.43 -14.87 12.47
C GLN A 57 2.14 -13.36 12.44
N ILE A 58 1.43 -12.84 13.43
CA ILE A 58 1.11 -11.42 13.57
C ILE A 58 1.74 -10.84 14.85
N LEU A 59 1.89 -9.52 14.89
CA LEU A 59 2.39 -8.72 16.00
C LEU A 59 1.44 -8.70 17.21
N GLY A 60 0.23 -9.24 17.06
CA GLY A 60 -0.78 -9.31 18.11
C GLY A 60 -1.55 -8.00 18.33
N ILE A 61 -1.30 -6.97 17.51
CA ILE A 61 -2.04 -5.69 17.54
C ILE A 61 -3.26 -5.83 16.64
N ILE A 62 -4.43 -6.00 17.25
CA ILE A 62 -5.70 -6.18 16.53
C ILE A 62 -6.43 -4.84 16.44
N GLY A 63 -6.75 -4.44 15.21
CA GLY A 63 -7.53 -3.25 14.90
C GLY A 63 -9.04 -3.52 14.87
N PRO A 64 -9.83 -2.57 14.32
CA PRO A 64 -11.26 -2.76 14.09
C PRO A 64 -11.57 -3.99 13.25
N PHE A 65 -12.73 -4.61 13.48
CA PHE A 65 -13.21 -5.79 12.74
C PHE A 65 -12.29 -7.01 12.80
N GLU A 66 -11.51 -7.15 13.87
CA GLU A 66 -10.54 -8.24 14.08
C GLU A 66 -9.41 -8.31 13.03
N ILE A 67 -9.22 -7.23 12.27
CA ILE A 67 -8.14 -7.12 11.28
C ILE A 67 -6.83 -6.75 11.99
N PRO A 68 -5.72 -7.47 11.78
CA PRO A 68 -4.42 -7.11 12.34
C PRO A 68 -3.89 -5.79 11.79
N PHE A 69 -3.13 -5.06 12.62
CA PHE A 69 -2.52 -3.78 12.25
C PHE A 69 -1.68 -3.85 10.96
N GLU A 70 -1.01 -4.98 10.74
CA GLU A 70 -0.18 -5.23 9.57
C GLU A 70 -0.96 -5.22 8.27
N GLU A 71 -2.24 -5.60 8.28
CA GLU A 71 -3.09 -5.61 7.09
C GLU A 71 -3.43 -4.17 6.66
N PHE A 72 -3.71 -3.28 7.63
CA PHE A 72 -3.88 -1.86 7.34
C PHE A 72 -2.59 -1.26 6.75
N LEU A 73 -1.43 -1.62 7.29
CA LEU A 73 -0.15 -1.20 6.73
C LEU A 73 0.09 -1.79 5.34
N PHE A 74 -0.34 -3.02 5.08
CA PHE A 74 -0.23 -3.67 3.77
C PHE A 74 -0.98 -2.86 2.69
N PHE A 75 -2.25 -2.53 2.93
CA PHE A 75 -3.08 -1.76 1.99
C PHE A 75 -2.58 -0.32 1.77
N ILE A 76 -1.67 0.19 2.61
CA ILE A 76 -1.07 1.51 2.44
C ILE A 76 0.30 1.40 1.76
N VAL A 77 1.20 0.57 2.32
CA VAL A 77 2.62 0.52 1.93
C VAL A 77 2.81 -0.13 0.56
N VAL A 78 2.05 -1.18 0.22
CA VAL A 78 2.23 -1.87 -1.06
C VAL A 78 1.82 -0.99 -2.24
N PRO A 79 0.64 -0.33 -2.24
CA PRO A 79 0.30 0.63 -3.28
C PRO A 79 1.24 1.82 -3.35
N LEU A 80 1.75 2.32 -2.21
CA LEU A 80 2.77 3.37 -2.19
C LEU A 80 4.05 2.93 -2.92
N ALA A 81 4.52 1.71 -2.65
CA ALA A 81 5.70 1.17 -3.31
C ALA A 81 5.50 1.03 -4.83
N ALA A 82 4.31 0.59 -5.26
CA ALA A 82 3.95 0.52 -6.68
C ALA A 82 3.99 1.92 -7.33
N LEU A 83 3.42 2.93 -6.68
CA LEU A 83 3.44 4.32 -7.15
C LEU A 83 4.87 4.90 -7.22
N MET A 84 5.70 4.65 -6.21
CA MET A 84 7.11 5.08 -6.22
C MET A 84 7.89 4.41 -7.35
N THR A 85 7.65 3.13 -7.60
CA THR A 85 8.35 2.38 -8.65
C THR A 85 7.97 2.87 -10.05
N ILE A 86 6.67 3.06 -10.33
CA ILE A 86 6.25 3.57 -11.65
C ILE A 86 6.73 5.00 -11.88
N GLN A 87 6.69 5.86 -10.85
CA GLN A 87 7.19 7.24 -10.95
C GLN A 87 8.71 7.28 -11.10
N ALA A 88 9.45 6.37 -10.46
CA ALA A 88 10.89 6.26 -10.64
C ALA A 88 11.26 5.99 -12.11
N VAL A 89 10.53 5.06 -12.75
CA VAL A 89 10.73 4.80 -14.18
C VAL A 89 10.38 6.03 -15.01
N ARG A 90 9.30 6.76 -14.72
CA ARG A 90 8.94 8.01 -15.43
C ARG A 90 9.99 9.11 -15.25
N THR A 91 10.59 9.24 -14.06
CA THR A 91 11.66 10.21 -13.81
C THR A 91 12.89 9.92 -14.66
N VAL A 92 13.26 8.64 -14.81
CA VAL A 92 14.44 8.22 -15.60
C VAL A 92 14.12 8.19 -17.11
N LYS A 93 12.95 7.69 -17.49
CA LYS A 93 12.47 7.51 -18.87
C LYS A 93 11.35 8.52 -19.16
N LYS A 94 11.73 9.77 -19.41
CA LYS A 94 10.79 10.88 -19.61
C LYS A 94 9.78 10.70 -20.76
N HIS A 95 10.10 9.87 -21.75
CA HIS A 95 9.24 9.60 -22.91
C HIS A 95 8.31 8.39 -22.71
N TRP A 96 8.30 7.78 -21.53
CA TRP A 96 7.47 6.61 -21.28
C TRP A 96 6.02 7.01 -21.00
N THR A 97 5.10 6.57 -21.87
CA THR A 97 3.65 6.75 -21.67
C THR A 97 3.12 5.64 -20.76
N VAL A 98 2.35 6.02 -19.73
CA VAL A 98 1.75 5.08 -18.78
C VAL A 98 0.30 5.50 -18.58
N GLY A 99 -0.61 5.00 -19.42
CA GLY A 99 -2.06 5.14 -19.23
C GLY A 99 -2.61 6.56 -19.13
N ASP A 100 -1.79 7.57 -19.38
CA ASP A 100 -2.14 9.01 -19.40
C ASP A 100 -2.64 9.43 -20.80
N GLU A 101 -3.13 8.48 -21.60
CA GLU A 101 -3.68 8.67 -22.95
C GLU A 101 -5.21 8.73 -22.91
#